data_AF-N8VBS2-F1
#
_entry.id   AF-N8VBS2-F1
#
_cell.length_a   1.000
_cell.length_b   1.000
_cell.length_c   1.000
_cell.angle_alpha   90.00
_cell.angle_beta   90.00
_cell.angle_gamma   90.00
#
_symmetry.space_group_name_H-M   'P 1'
#
loop_
_entity.id
_entity.type
_entity.pdbx_description
1 polymer ?
#
loop_
_entity_poly.entity_id
_entity_poly.type
_entity_poly.pdbx_seq_one_letter_code
_entity_poly.pdbx_strand_id
1 'polypeptide(L)'
;MNKKLILASGLALFSSVVNATENGTDTFALGAEGLLAGALPPPGLYLLSYYQHYQALEFVGSKGQSIIPNFNLEANAVVPRFVWMTEQKVFNGQLGFYAVQPLVNVDLKINGQKASEAGLGDFIFAPMLGWHQGNQHWAAAIEGVFPTGDYKASRMANIGKNYYTVRPILAYTYHQPQGWDISTKISYSINSENKDTHYQSGNYFAADYAIGYQLYPGLTLGVEGYAFKQLSSDEVNGEKIAFKGQSLAYGPAIHYQQKGWSIEAKYLKETNVENRPEGDSTWLKLVWTF
;
A
#
# COMPACT_ATOMS: atom_id res chain seq x y z
N MET A 1 15.16 -10.52 -66.08
CA MET A 1 14.06 -9.63 -65.63
C MET A 1 12.95 -10.54 -65.12
N ASN A 2 12.47 -10.55 -63.87
CA ASN A 2 12.55 -9.60 -62.76
C ASN A 2 12.55 -10.37 -61.43
N LYS A 3 13.48 -10.03 -60.54
CA LYS A 3 13.39 -10.35 -59.10
C LYS A 3 12.37 -9.39 -58.46
N LYS A 4 11.44 -9.89 -57.65
CA LYS A 4 10.77 -9.09 -56.62
C LYS A 4 10.71 -9.90 -55.32
N LEU A 5 11.73 -9.72 -54.50
CA LEU A 5 11.63 -9.78 -53.04
C LEU A 5 11.14 -8.40 -52.59
N ILE A 6 10.06 -8.31 -51.83
CA ILE A 6 9.93 -7.33 -50.73
C ILE A 6 9.19 -8.02 -49.59
N LEU A 7 9.95 -8.20 -48.51
CA LEU A 7 9.59 -8.54 -47.15
C LEU A 7 8.79 -7.36 -46.55
N ALA A 8 7.65 -7.61 -45.92
CA ALA A 8 7.00 -6.63 -45.06
C ALA A 8 6.68 -7.29 -43.71
N SER A 9 7.56 -7.04 -42.77
CA SER A 9 7.54 -7.47 -41.38
C SER A 9 6.31 -6.90 -40.66
N GLY A 10 5.36 -7.76 -40.30
CA GLY A 10 4.30 -7.40 -39.35
C GLY A 10 4.86 -7.38 -37.93
N LEU A 11 5.41 -6.25 -37.49
CA LEU A 11 5.53 -5.97 -36.05
C LEU A 11 4.10 -5.84 -35.49
N ALA A 12 3.64 -6.87 -34.82
CA ALA A 12 2.47 -6.77 -33.97
C ALA A 12 2.82 -5.82 -32.81
N LEU A 13 2.29 -4.60 -32.88
CA LEU A 13 2.27 -3.63 -31.79
C LEU A 13 1.54 -4.29 -30.61
N PHE A 14 2.29 -4.70 -29.59
CA PHE A 14 1.72 -4.87 -28.26
C PHE A 14 1.29 -3.47 -27.80
N SER A 15 0.00 -3.16 -27.89
CA SER A 15 -0.57 -2.00 -27.24
C SER A 15 -0.33 -2.16 -25.73
N SER A 16 0.69 -1.49 -25.21
CA SER A 16 0.89 -1.34 -23.77
C SER A 16 -0.37 -0.72 -23.20
N VAL A 17 -1.14 -1.50 -22.45
CA VAL A 17 -2.24 -0.96 -21.64
C VAL A 17 -1.57 0.05 -20.71
N VAL A 18 -1.83 1.33 -20.94
CA VAL A 18 -1.31 2.41 -20.11
C VAL A 18 -2.04 2.31 -18.78
N ASN A 19 -1.33 1.86 -17.76
CA ASN A 19 -1.85 1.76 -16.39
C ASN A 19 -1.38 2.96 -15.57
N ALA A 20 -2.08 3.23 -14.47
CA ALA A 20 -1.74 4.28 -13.54
C ALA A 20 -0.85 3.65 -12.49
N THR A 21 0.41 4.05 -12.48
CA THR A 21 1.55 3.29 -11.94
C THR A 21 1.81 2.00 -12.71
N GLU A 22 3.06 1.52 -12.70
CA GLU A 22 3.47 0.34 -13.47
C GLU A 22 2.59 -0.88 -13.09
N ASN A 23 1.98 -1.50 -14.10
CA ASN A 23 1.01 -2.60 -13.96
C ASN A 23 -0.24 -2.29 -13.10
N GLY A 24 -0.55 -1.02 -12.84
CA GLY A 24 -1.71 -0.62 -12.03
C GLY A 24 -1.53 -0.90 -10.54
N THR A 25 -0.28 -1.08 -10.09
CA THR A 25 0.06 -1.46 -8.72
C THR A 25 1.00 -0.45 -8.09
N ASP A 26 0.93 -0.30 -6.77
CA ASP A 26 1.79 0.61 -6.01
C ASP A 26 2.55 -0.13 -4.88
N THR A 27 3.42 0.58 -4.19
CA THR A 27 4.24 0.05 -3.07
C THR A 27 3.66 0.41 -1.69
N PHE A 28 2.42 0.91 -1.63
CA PHE A 28 1.77 1.31 -0.40
C PHE A 28 0.71 0.28 0.00
N ALA A 29 0.77 -0.15 1.26
CA ALA A 29 -0.23 -1.03 1.82
C ALA A 29 -1.48 -0.20 2.21
N LEU A 30 -2.34 0.11 1.25
CA LEU A 30 -3.55 0.93 1.43
C LEU A 30 -4.46 0.33 2.51
N GLY A 31 -4.82 1.13 3.51
CA GLY A 31 -5.67 0.71 4.63
C GLY A 31 -4.97 -0.16 5.68
N ALA A 32 -3.65 -0.35 5.59
CA ALA A 32 -2.92 -1.16 6.57
C ALA A 32 -2.91 -0.52 7.97
N GLU A 33 -2.87 0.80 8.08
CA GLU A 33 -3.01 1.47 9.37
C GLU A 33 -4.47 1.85 9.66
N GLY A 34 -4.75 2.06 10.95
CA GLY A 34 -6.10 2.20 11.48
C GLY A 34 -6.12 2.97 12.79
N LEU A 35 -6.83 2.44 13.77
CA LEU A 35 -6.88 2.99 15.12
C LEU A 35 -5.46 3.05 15.72
N LEU A 36 -5.19 4.06 16.55
CA LEU A 36 -3.89 4.28 17.20
C LEU A 36 -2.68 4.47 16.25
N ALA A 37 -2.88 4.78 14.96
CA ALA A 37 -1.79 4.87 13.97
C ALA A 37 -0.64 5.84 14.34
N GLY A 38 -0.93 6.96 15.01
CA GLY A 38 0.05 7.93 15.49
C GLY A 38 0.54 7.68 16.92
N ALA A 39 -0.06 6.74 17.64
CA ALA A 39 0.27 6.41 19.02
C ALA A 39 1.37 5.35 19.10
N LEU A 40 2.60 5.75 18.73
CA LEU A 40 3.76 4.87 18.82
C LEU A 40 3.98 4.36 20.26
N PRO A 41 4.45 3.11 20.43
CA PRO A 41 4.63 2.53 21.76
C PRO A 41 5.88 3.10 22.47
N PRO A 42 6.02 2.87 23.79
CA PRO A 42 7.22 3.24 24.55
C PRO A 42 8.48 2.50 24.05
N PRO A 43 9.68 2.80 24.58
CA PRO A 43 10.90 2.08 24.25
C PRO A 43 10.76 0.56 24.39
N GLY A 44 11.23 -0.18 23.40
CA GLY A 44 11.06 -1.63 23.32
C GLY A 44 11.12 -2.17 21.89
N LEU A 45 11.00 -3.48 21.77
CA LEU A 45 10.90 -4.18 20.50
C LEU A 45 9.47 -4.70 20.33
N TYR A 46 8.91 -4.47 19.14
CA TYR A 46 7.54 -4.82 18.81
C TYR A 46 7.50 -5.56 17.49
N LEU A 47 6.67 -6.59 17.42
CA LEU A 47 6.31 -7.26 16.18
C LEU A 47 4.88 -6.86 15.82
N LEU A 48 4.71 -6.33 14.62
CA LEU A 48 3.41 -6.16 14.00
C LEU A 48 3.32 -7.18 12.87
N SER A 49 2.27 -7.99 12.87
CA SER A 49 2.00 -8.96 11.81
C SER A 49 0.68 -8.61 11.14
N TYR A 50 0.73 -8.31 9.86
CA TYR A 50 -0.45 -8.02 9.06
C TYR A 50 -0.77 -9.21 8.19
N TYR A 51 -2.05 -9.51 8.05
CA TYR A 51 -2.60 -10.32 6.97
C TYR A 51 -3.56 -9.46 6.16
N GLN A 52 -3.47 -9.58 4.83
CA GLN A 52 -4.40 -8.97 3.89
C GLN A 52 -4.91 -10.02 2.93
N HIS A 53 -6.22 -10.01 2.71
CA HIS A 53 -6.84 -10.60 1.53
C HIS A 53 -7.46 -9.47 0.72
N TYR A 54 -7.08 -9.34 -0.55
CA TYR A 54 -7.65 -8.37 -1.48
C TYR A 54 -8.22 -9.10 -2.69
N GLN A 55 -9.42 -8.71 -3.10
CA GLN A 55 -10.06 -9.22 -4.31
C GLN A 55 -10.61 -8.06 -5.14
N ALA A 56 -10.34 -8.09 -6.44
CA ALA A 56 -10.94 -7.17 -7.41
C ALA A 56 -11.40 -7.95 -8.65
N LEU A 57 -12.64 -7.69 -9.07
CA LEU A 57 -13.25 -8.35 -10.24
C LEU A 57 -13.29 -7.45 -11.47
N GLU A 58 -12.95 -6.17 -11.31
CA GLU A 58 -12.97 -5.20 -12.39
C GLU A 58 -11.72 -4.33 -12.34
N PHE A 59 -11.23 -3.95 -13.52
CA PHE A 59 -10.25 -2.88 -13.67
C PHE A 59 -10.97 -1.66 -14.22
N VAL A 60 -11.09 -0.64 -13.39
CA VAL A 60 -11.88 0.56 -13.69
C VAL A 60 -11.01 1.58 -14.40
N GLY A 61 -11.49 2.10 -15.52
CA GLY A 61 -10.85 3.17 -16.29
C GLY A 61 -11.22 4.57 -15.82
N SER A 62 -10.76 5.58 -16.54
CA SER A 62 -10.85 6.99 -16.14
C SER A 62 -12.27 7.58 -16.13
N LYS A 63 -13.28 6.85 -16.62
CA LYS A 63 -14.68 7.29 -16.63
C LYS A 63 -15.59 6.33 -15.84
N GLY A 64 -15.02 5.53 -14.95
CA GLY A 64 -15.77 4.57 -14.12
C GLY A 64 -16.23 3.31 -14.87
N GLN A 65 -15.77 3.10 -16.11
CA GLN A 65 -16.10 1.91 -16.90
C GLN A 65 -15.06 0.81 -16.68
N SER A 66 -15.47 -0.46 -16.67
CA SER A 66 -14.53 -1.58 -16.73
C SER A 66 -13.85 -1.61 -18.10
N ILE A 67 -12.51 -1.62 -18.11
CA ILE A 67 -11.70 -1.52 -19.34
C ILE A 67 -10.89 -2.78 -19.67
N ILE A 68 -10.82 -3.75 -18.74
CA ILE A 68 -10.14 -5.02 -18.95
C ILE A 68 -11.17 -6.17 -18.90
N PRO A 69 -11.50 -6.78 -20.05
CA PRO A 69 -12.36 -7.96 -20.09
C PRO A 69 -11.83 -9.12 -19.25
N ASN A 70 -12.73 -9.82 -18.54
CA ASN A 70 -12.40 -10.98 -17.71
C ASN A 70 -11.28 -10.71 -16.70
N PHE A 71 -11.22 -9.49 -16.14
CA PHE A 71 -10.30 -9.14 -15.07
C PHE A 71 -10.67 -9.90 -13.79
N ASN A 72 -9.68 -10.41 -13.08
CA ASN A 72 -9.83 -10.93 -11.73
C ASN A 72 -8.45 -10.88 -11.07
N LEU A 73 -8.35 -10.20 -9.94
CA LEU A 73 -7.15 -10.11 -9.13
C LEU A 73 -7.49 -10.59 -7.73
N GLU A 74 -6.73 -11.55 -7.24
CA GLU A 74 -6.74 -11.97 -5.84
C GLU A 74 -5.32 -11.85 -5.31
N ALA A 75 -5.16 -11.22 -4.15
CA ALA A 75 -3.87 -11.08 -3.50
C ALA A 75 -3.99 -11.40 -2.00
N ASN A 76 -3.14 -12.31 -1.55
CA ASN A 76 -3.00 -12.67 -0.14
C ASN A 76 -1.61 -12.25 0.32
N ALA A 77 -1.52 -11.52 1.43
CA ALA A 77 -0.25 -11.07 1.97
C ALA A 77 -0.13 -11.34 3.46
N VAL A 78 1.05 -11.79 3.89
CA VAL A 78 1.48 -11.79 5.29
C VAL A 78 2.68 -10.87 5.40
N VAL A 79 2.59 -9.87 6.26
CA VAL A 79 3.57 -8.78 6.33
C VAL A 79 4.06 -8.62 7.78
N PRO A 80 5.17 -9.24 8.18
CA PRO A 80 5.86 -8.89 9.40
C PRO A 80 6.50 -7.50 9.29
N ARG A 81 6.29 -6.69 10.33
CA ARG A 81 6.97 -5.43 10.59
C ARG A 81 7.60 -5.48 11.98
N PHE A 82 8.90 -5.32 12.05
CA PHE A 82 9.62 -5.13 13.31
C PHE A 82 9.74 -3.64 13.58
N VAL A 83 9.34 -3.22 14.77
CA VAL A 83 9.48 -1.84 15.25
C VAL A 83 10.39 -1.84 16.46
N TRP A 84 11.46 -1.06 16.41
CA TRP A 84 12.34 -0.81 17.54
C TRP A 84 12.20 0.64 17.97
N MET A 85 11.66 0.86 19.17
CA MET A 85 11.63 2.16 19.83
C MET A 85 12.84 2.23 20.76
N THR A 86 13.75 3.16 20.49
CA THR A 86 14.94 3.37 21.33
C THR A 86 14.56 4.14 22.60
N GLU A 87 15.46 4.29 23.56
CA GLU A 87 15.30 5.25 24.67
C GLU A 87 15.67 6.69 24.27
N GLN A 88 16.30 6.88 23.11
CA GLN A 88 16.82 8.18 22.67
C GLN A 88 15.71 9.09 22.18
N LYS A 89 15.88 10.39 22.45
CA LYS A 89 15.01 11.45 21.93
C LYS A 89 15.76 12.36 20.99
N VAL A 90 15.12 12.72 19.87
CA VAL A 90 15.60 13.69 18.89
C VAL A 90 14.47 14.67 18.61
N PHE A 91 14.72 15.98 18.69
CA PHE A 91 13.66 17.01 18.59
C PHE A 91 12.47 16.76 19.53
N ASN A 92 12.74 16.30 20.75
CA ASN A 92 11.76 15.85 21.75
C ASN A 92 10.85 14.68 21.34
N GLY A 93 11.09 14.08 20.18
CA GLY A 93 10.41 12.87 19.70
C GLY A 93 11.20 11.62 20.05
N GLN A 94 10.51 10.55 20.42
CA GLN A 94 11.10 9.24 20.67
C GLN A 94 11.61 8.68 19.33
N LEU A 95 12.90 8.39 19.26
CA LEU A 95 13.51 7.80 18.07
C LEU A 95 13.15 6.32 17.97
N GLY A 96 12.62 5.93 16.82
CA GLY A 96 12.35 4.55 16.48
C GLY A 96 12.73 4.22 15.04
N PHE A 97 12.71 2.94 14.74
CA PHE A 97 12.97 2.39 13.43
C PHE A 97 11.98 1.27 13.15
N TYR A 98 11.64 1.07 11.88
CA TYR A 98 10.95 -0.15 11.49
C TYR A 98 11.52 -0.75 10.22
N ALA A 99 11.39 -2.07 10.13
CA ALA A 99 11.69 -2.86 8.96
C ALA A 99 10.49 -3.74 8.61
N VAL A 100 10.16 -3.87 7.33
CA VAL A 100 9.01 -4.64 6.83
C VAL A 100 9.48 -5.59 5.74
N GLN A 101 8.98 -6.82 5.78
CA GLN A 101 9.22 -7.80 4.73
C GLN A 101 7.89 -8.44 4.30
N PRO A 102 7.28 -8.00 3.20
CA PRO A 102 6.05 -8.62 2.71
C PRO A 102 6.29 -10.02 2.14
N LEU A 103 5.38 -10.95 2.41
CA LEU A 103 5.25 -12.23 1.73
C LEU A 103 3.89 -12.22 1.02
N VAL A 104 3.89 -12.33 -0.30
CA VAL A 104 2.69 -12.12 -1.12
C VAL A 104 2.47 -13.32 -2.01
N ASN A 105 1.20 -13.68 -2.18
CA ASN A 105 0.70 -14.53 -3.24
C ASN A 105 -0.31 -13.73 -4.05
N VAL A 106 -0.16 -13.71 -5.37
CA VAL A 106 -1.05 -13.00 -6.28
C VAL A 106 -1.51 -13.92 -7.40
N ASP A 107 -2.82 -13.98 -7.60
CA ASP A 107 -3.47 -14.64 -8.73
C ASP A 107 -4.13 -13.57 -9.59
N LEU A 108 -3.73 -13.48 -10.86
CA LEU A 108 -4.21 -12.49 -11.81
C LEU A 108 -4.80 -13.18 -13.03
N LYS A 109 -5.97 -12.72 -13.47
CA LYS A 109 -6.60 -13.09 -14.73
C LYS A 109 -6.89 -11.82 -15.52
N ILE A 110 -6.43 -11.79 -16.77
CA ILE A 110 -6.63 -10.67 -17.70
C ILE A 110 -6.92 -11.28 -19.07
N ASN A 111 -8.03 -10.89 -19.70
CA ASN A 111 -8.37 -11.32 -21.07
C ASN A 111 -8.31 -12.85 -21.27
N GLY A 112 -8.68 -13.63 -20.24
CA GLY A 112 -8.64 -15.10 -20.27
C GLY A 112 -7.28 -15.73 -20.03
N GLN A 113 -6.20 -14.95 -19.95
CA GLN A 113 -4.89 -15.41 -19.50
C GLN A 113 -4.83 -15.41 -17.98
N LYS A 114 -4.03 -16.31 -17.39
CA LYS A 114 -3.83 -16.42 -15.95
C LYS A 114 -2.36 -16.36 -15.61
N ALA A 115 -2.04 -15.69 -14.52
CA ALA A 115 -0.73 -15.69 -13.89
C ALA A 115 -0.89 -15.88 -12.38
N SER A 116 0.05 -16.60 -11.77
CA SER A 116 0.10 -16.83 -10.33
C SER A 116 1.54 -16.68 -9.89
N GLU A 117 1.80 -15.84 -8.91
CA GLU A 117 3.15 -15.58 -8.40
C GLU A 117 3.11 -15.55 -6.87
N ALA A 118 4.11 -16.15 -6.23
CA ALA A 118 4.28 -16.15 -4.79
C ALA A 118 5.74 -15.90 -4.42
N GLY A 119 5.99 -15.03 -3.46
CA GLY A 119 7.34 -14.59 -3.15
C GLY A 119 7.42 -13.41 -2.20
N LEU A 120 8.64 -12.90 -2.06
CA LEU A 120 8.93 -11.74 -1.22
C LEU A 120 8.59 -10.46 -1.95
N GLY A 121 7.96 -9.54 -1.23
CA GLY A 121 7.86 -8.13 -1.60
C GLY A 121 9.16 -7.38 -1.39
N ASP A 122 9.16 -6.15 -1.87
CA ASP A 122 10.25 -5.20 -1.68
C ASP A 122 10.45 -4.93 -0.17
N PHE A 123 11.71 -4.96 0.26
CA PHE A 123 12.07 -4.68 1.65
C PHE A 123 11.82 -3.21 1.95
N ILE A 124 11.32 -2.92 3.15
CA ILE A 124 11.01 -1.56 3.58
C ILE A 124 11.76 -1.26 4.87
N PHE A 125 12.34 -0.07 4.96
CA PHE A 125 12.96 0.43 6.19
C PHE A 125 12.68 1.90 6.38
N ALA A 126 12.47 2.33 7.62
CA ALA A 126 12.33 3.74 7.95
C ALA A 126 12.85 4.07 9.35
N PRO A 127 13.60 5.16 9.53
CA PRO A 127 13.62 5.89 10.79
C PRO A 127 12.31 6.63 11.01
N MET A 128 11.90 6.78 12.27
CA MET A 128 10.74 7.53 12.67
C MET A 128 10.91 8.23 14.02
N LEU A 129 10.09 9.24 14.25
CA LEU A 129 9.97 9.95 15.51
C LEU A 129 8.51 9.94 15.98
N GLY A 130 8.30 9.70 17.27
CA GLY A 130 6.98 9.72 17.92
C GLY A 130 6.88 10.77 19.02
N TRP A 131 5.76 11.44 19.12
CA TRP A 131 5.47 12.44 20.16
C TRP A 131 4.10 12.18 20.78
N HIS A 132 3.98 12.52 22.06
CA HIS A 132 2.76 12.34 22.84
C HIS A 132 2.53 13.56 23.73
N GLN A 133 1.30 14.09 23.73
CA GLN A 133 0.88 15.17 24.60
C GLN A 133 -0.59 15.01 24.99
N GLY A 134 -0.83 14.57 26.23
CA GLY A 134 -2.18 14.24 26.69
C GLY A 134 -2.80 13.16 25.81
N ASN A 135 -3.96 13.48 25.22
CA ASN A 135 -4.69 12.58 24.30
C ASN A 135 -4.21 12.70 22.85
N GLN A 136 -3.20 13.51 22.56
CA GLN A 136 -2.67 13.70 21.21
C GLN A 136 -1.38 12.91 21.02
N HIS A 137 -1.30 12.20 19.91
CA HIS A 137 -0.12 11.43 19.51
C HIS A 137 0.15 11.67 18.04
N TRP A 138 1.42 11.83 17.68
CA TRP A 138 1.80 11.96 16.28
C TRP A 138 3.16 11.36 16.03
N ALA A 139 3.38 10.95 14.78
CA ALA A 139 4.63 10.40 14.34
C ALA A 139 4.99 10.92 12.95
N ALA A 140 6.29 10.95 12.67
CA ALA A 140 6.83 11.25 11.36
C ALA A 140 7.87 10.20 10.98
N ALA A 141 7.88 9.76 9.73
CA ALA A 141 8.86 8.81 9.22
C ALA A 141 9.31 9.18 7.80
N ILE A 142 10.52 8.76 7.45
CA ILE A 142 10.99 8.75 6.06
C ILE A 142 11.23 7.31 5.68
N GLU A 143 10.33 6.73 4.90
CA GLU A 143 10.38 5.34 4.51
C GLU A 143 11.10 5.16 3.17
N GLY A 144 11.97 4.16 3.11
CA GLY A 144 12.57 3.67 1.88
C GLY A 144 12.02 2.29 1.52
N VAL A 145 11.58 2.13 0.28
CA VAL A 145 11.24 0.83 -0.33
C VAL A 145 12.36 0.46 -1.28
N PHE A 146 12.94 -0.72 -1.07
CA PHE A 146 14.11 -1.21 -1.78
C PHE A 146 13.71 -2.32 -2.74
N PRO A 147 14.16 -2.29 -4.02
CA PRO A 147 13.76 -3.26 -5.04
C PRO A 147 14.44 -4.62 -4.83
N THR A 148 14.04 -5.33 -3.77
CA THR A 148 14.59 -6.62 -3.36
C THR A 148 13.59 -7.77 -3.53
N GLY A 149 12.34 -7.45 -3.89
CA GLY A 149 11.28 -8.43 -4.09
C GLY A 149 11.43 -9.23 -5.39
N ASP A 150 10.62 -10.29 -5.52
CA ASP A 150 10.62 -11.13 -6.72
C ASP A 150 10.05 -10.35 -7.92
N TYR A 151 10.88 -10.17 -8.94
CA TYR A 151 10.55 -9.42 -10.15
C TYR A 151 11.17 -10.05 -11.40
N LYS A 152 10.38 -10.13 -12.47
CA LYS A 152 10.85 -10.40 -13.84
C LYS A 152 10.02 -9.57 -14.82
N ALA A 153 10.67 -8.79 -15.67
CA ALA A 153 10.00 -7.93 -16.65
C ALA A 153 9.06 -8.67 -17.63
N SER A 154 9.30 -9.97 -17.87
CA SER A 154 8.46 -10.80 -18.73
C SER A 154 7.20 -11.35 -18.06
N ARG A 155 7.03 -11.18 -16.74
CA ARG A 155 5.86 -11.66 -16.02
C ARG A 155 4.69 -10.69 -16.14
N MET A 156 3.49 -11.25 -16.20
CA MET A 156 2.25 -10.48 -16.18
C MET A 156 1.94 -9.87 -14.80
N ALA A 157 2.30 -10.57 -13.73
CA ALA A 157 2.17 -10.10 -12.35
C ALA A 157 3.55 -10.11 -11.69
N ASN A 158 3.85 -9.08 -10.90
CA ASN A 158 5.10 -9.00 -10.15
C ASN A 158 4.82 -8.54 -8.72
N ILE A 159 5.51 -9.18 -7.77
CA ILE A 159 5.41 -8.89 -6.34
C ILE A 159 6.31 -7.70 -6.01
N GLY A 160 7.59 -7.78 -6.35
CA GLY A 160 8.51 -6.63 -6.33
C GLY A 160 8.24 -5.67 -7.49
N LYS A 161 8.69 -4.42 -7.36
CA LYS A 161 8.47 -3.38 -8.38
C LYS A 161 9.72 -3.00 -9.18
N ASN A 162 10.90 -3.44 -8.77
CA ASN A 162 12.18 -3.17 -9.44
C ASN A 162 12.53 -1.66 -9.55
N TYR A 163 12.00 -0.85 -8.64
CA TYR A 163 12.39 0.54 -8.46
C TYR A 163 12.42 0.90 -6.97
N TYR A 164 13.16 1.95 -6.63
CA TYR A 164 13.15 2.54 -5.30
C TYR A 164 11.97 3.49 -5.12
N THR A 165 11.41 3.50 -3.90
CA THR A 165 10.45 4.52 -3.45
C THR A 165 10.99 5.21 -2.20
N VAL A 166 10.91 6.54 -2.15
CA VAL A 166 11.07 7.30 -0.90
C VAL A 166 9.71 7.86 -0.51
N ARG A 167 9.33 7.69 0.75
CA ARG A 167 7.99 8.02 1.25
C ARG A 167 8.06 8.73 2.59
N PRO A 168 7.94 10.07 2.63
CA PRO A 168 7.63 10.79 3.84
C PRO A 168 6.24 10.44 4.36
N ILE A 169 6.13 10.23 5.67
CA ILE A 169 4.91 9.83 6.37
C ILE A 169 4.68 10.76 7.56
N LEU A 170 3.42 11.13 7.77
CA LEU A 170 2.92 11.75 9.00
C LEU A 170 1.74 10.93 9.51
N ALA A 171 1.74 10.56 10.78
CA ALA A 171 0.62 9.91 11.44
C ALA A 171 0.16 10.75 12.63
N TYR A 172 -1.13 10.76 12.90
CA TYR A 172 -1.74 11.46 14.01
C TYR A 172 -2.86 10.63 14.59
N THR A 173 -2.98 10.67 15.91
CA THR A 173 -4.04 10.04 16.68
C THR A 173 -4.48 10.98 17.78
N TYR A 174 -5.78 11.24 17.85
CA TYR A 174 -6.44 11.66 19.06
C TYR A 174 -7.03 10.42 19.76
N HIS A 175 -6.55 10.10 20.95
CA HIS A 175 -7.00 8.93 21.70
C HIS A 175 -7.46 9.31 23.10
N GLN A 176 -8.72 9.00 23.41
CA GLN A 176 -9.28 9.09 24.76
C GLN A 176 -9.32 7.69 25.39
N PRO A 177 -8.72 7.46 26.58
CA PRO A 177 -8.67 6.14 27.21
C PRO A 177 -10.02 5.47 27.50
N GLN A 178 -11.13 6.21 27.40
CA GLN A 178 -12.52 5.76 27.55
C GLN A 178 -13.43 6.56 26.61
N GLY A 179 -13.16 6.51 25.31
CA GLY A 179 -13.95 7.29 24.37
C GLY A 179 -13.46 7.16 22.93
N TRP A 180 -13.30 8.31 22.28
CA TRP A 180 -12.99 8.38 20.86
C TRP A 180 -11.51 8.10 20.57
N ASP A 181 -11.30 7.38 19.47
CA ASP A 181 -10.03 7.31 18.75
C ASP A 181 -10.26 7.88 17.35
N ILE A 182 -9.52 8.91 16.98
CA ILE A 182 -9.52 9.48 15.64
C ILE A 182 -8.09 9.47 15.15
N SER A 183 -7.83 8.68 14.11
CA SER A 183 -6.47 8.41 13.64
C SER A 183 -6.35 8.61 12.14
N THR A 184 -5.18 9.04 11.70
CA THR A 184 -4.84 9.09 10.28
C THR A 184 -3.35 8.88 10.07
N LYS A 185 -2.99 8.28 8.94
CA LYS A 185 -1.62 8.21 8.42
C LYS A 185 -1.63 8.72 6.99
N ILE A 186 -0.89 9.79 6.76
CA ILE A 186 -0.72 10.43 5.46
C ILE A 186 0.68 10.13 4.94
N SER A 187 0.80 9.91 3.64
CA SER A 187 2.08 9.69 2.98
C SER A 187 2.12 10.24 1.57
N TYR A 188 3.33 10.54 1.10
CA TYR A 188 3.60 10.92 -0.28
C TYR A 188 4.72 10.04 -0.82
N SER A 189 4.50 9.33 -1.92
CA SER A 189 5.49 8.41 -2.49
C SER A 189 6.14 9.02 -3.73
N ILE A 190 7.47 8.96 -3.76
CA ILE A 190 8.31 9.40 -4.88
C ILE A 190 9.04 8.17 -5.41
N ASN A 191 8.78 7.83 -6.67
CA ASN A 191 9.32 6.62 -7.29
C ASN A 191 10.46 6.96 -8.26
N SER A 192 11.49 6.12 -8.25
CA SER A 192 12.50 6.07 -9.31
C SER A 192 11.99 5.30 -10.53
N GLU A 193 12.72 5.40 -11.64
CA GLU A 193 12.46 4.64 -12.86
C GLU A 193 12.82 3.15 -12.68
N ASN A 194 11.96 2.26 -13.16
CA ASN A 194 12.29 0.87 -13.41
C ASN A 194 13.13 0.77 -14.69
N LYS A 195 14.40 0.40 -14.53
CA LYS A 195 15.38 0.41 -15.63
C LYS A 195 15.16 -0.70 -16.66
N ASP A 196 14.44 -1.76 -16.31
CA ASP A 196 14.19 -2.89 -17.22
C ASP A 196 13.04 -2.59 -18.20
N THR A 197 12.11 -1.72 -17.82
CA THR A 197 10.93 -1.35 -18.62
C THR A 197 10.94 0.10 -19.07
N HIS A 198 11.90 0.90 -18.60
CA HIS A 198 11.97 2.34 -18.79
C HIS A 198 10.68 3.06 -18.39
N TYR A 199 10.06 2.57 -17.31
CA TYR A 199 8.81 3.08 -16.77
C TYR A 199 9.07 3.76 -15.43
N GLN A 200 8.64 5.02 -15.29
CA GLN A 200 8.63 5.72 -14.02
C GLN A 200 7.19 5.95 -13.57
N SER A 201 6.82 5.30 -12.46
CA SER A 201 5.51 5.52 -11.85
C SER A 201 5.44 6.91 -11.23
N GLY A 202 4.38 7.64 -11.52
CA GLY A 202 4.12 8.97 -10.98
C GLY A 202 3.99 8.96 -9.47
N ASN A 203 4.27 10.11 -8.87
CA ASN A 203 4.17 10.31 -7.45
C ASN A 203 2.70 10.28 -7.02
N TYR A 204 2.44 9.72 -5.85
CA TYR A 204 1.08 9.56 -5.35
C TYR A 204 0.99 9.88 -3.85
N PHE A 205 -0.20 10.30 -3.46
CA PHE A 205 -0.59 10.58 -2.10
C PHE A 205 -1.51 9.46 -1.61
N ALA A 206 -1.34 9.06 -0.35
CA ALA A 206 -2.24 8.14 0.32
C ALA A 206 -2.51 8.59 1.76
N ALA A 207 -3.74 8.43 2.22
CA ALA A 207 -4.16 8.69 3.58
C ALA A 207 -5.02 7.54 4.10
N ASP A 208 -4.55 6.83 5.13
CA ASP A 208 -5.39 5.93 5.92
C ASP A 208 -6.11 6.77 6.98
N TYR A 209 -7.38 6.48 7.26
CA TYR A 209 -8.16 7.19 8.27
C TYR A 209 -9.00 6.22 9.10
N ALA A 210 -9.22 6.58 10.35
CA ALA A 210 -9.98 5.78 11.31
C ALA A 210 -10.73 6.69 12.28
N ILE A 211 -11.96 6.30 12.59
CA ILE A 211 -12.73 6.81 13.73
C ILE A 211 -13.33 5.64 14.49
N GLY A 212 -13.05 5.56 15.79
CA GLY A 212 -13.53 4.49 16.65
C GLY A 212 -14.00 5.00 18.00
N TYR A 213 -14.84 4.22 18.66
CA TYR A 213 -15.30 4.48 20.02
C TYR A 213 -15.11 3.23 20.88
N GLN A 214 -14.49 3.41 22.04
CA GLN A 214 -14.25 2.33 22.98
C GLN A 214 -15.56 1.96 23.69
N LEU A 215 -16.11 0.78 23.39
CA LEU A 215 -17.37 0.28 23.98
C LEU A 215 -17.14 -0.40 25.33
N TYR A 216 -16.01 -1.08 25.46
CA TYR A 216 -15.59 -1.76 26.68
C TYR A 216 -14.08 -1.61 26.84
N PRO A 217 -13.51 -1.78 28.05
CA PRO A 217 -12.07 -1.71 28.26
C PRO A 217 -11.31 -2.58 27.23
N GLY A 218 -10.48 -1.92 26.42
CA GLY A 218 -9.70 -2.57 25.36
C GLY A 218 -10.44 -2.80 24.05
N LEU A 219 -11.78 -2.82 24.01
CA LEU A 219 -12.58 -3.07 22.80
C LEU A 219 -13.09 -1.77 22.17
N THR A 220 -12.66 -1.51 20.95
CA THR A 220 -13.06 -0.36 20.13
C THR A 220 -13.74 -0.85 18.85
N LEU A 221 -14.90 -0.29 18.53
CA LEU A 221 -15.52 -0.44 17.22
C LEU A 221 -15.34 0.84 16.44
N GLY A 222 -15.11 0.74 15.13
CA GLY A 222 -14.85 1.90 14.31
C GLY A 222 -15.23 1.73 12.85
N VAL A 223 -15.08 2.85 12.15
CA VAL A 223 -15.08 2.92 10.69
C VAL A 223 -13.69 3.35 10.28
N GLU A 224 -13.10 2.59 9.37
CA GLU A 224 -11.78 2.83 8.83
C GLU A 224 -11.83 2.89 7.32
N GLY A 225 -10.76 3.38 6.71
CA GLY A 225 -10.68 3.52 5.27
C GLY A 225 -9.37 4.14 4.81
N TYR A 226 -9.30 4.36 3.51
CA TYR A 226 -8.18 5.08 2.91
C TYR A 226 -8.62 5.91 1.71
N ALA A 227 -7.84 6.94 1.41
CA ALA A 227 -7.91 7.68 0.16
C ALA A 227 -6.56 7.59 -0.55
N PHE A 228 -6.58 7.28 -1.84
CA PHE A 228 -5.41 7.22 -2.71
C PHE A 228 -5.61 8.14 -3.92
N LYS A 229 -4.58 8.91 -4.27
CA LYS A 229 -4.58 9.73 -5.48
C LYS A 229 -3.17 9.86 -6.05
N GLN A 230 -3.01 9.46 -7.29
CA GLN A 230 -1.80 9.75 -8.05
C GLN A 230 -1.80 11.22 -8.50
N LEU A 231 -0.70 11.92 -8.22
CA LEU A 231 -0.60 13.38 -8.37
C LEU A 231 0.18 13.76 -9.63
N SER A 232 1.19 13.00 -10.02
CA SER A 232 1.90 13.19 -11.30
C SER A 232 1.58 12.08 -12.29
N SER A 233 1.71 12.38 -13.58
CA SER A 233 1.62 11.37 -14.64
C SER A 233 2.76 10.37 -14.51
N ASP A 234 2.55 9.15 -15.00
CA ASP A 234 3.65 8.21 -15.24
C ASP A 234 4.47 8.66 -16.47
N GLU A 235 5.69 8.14 -16.59
CA GLU A 235 6.59 8.39 -17.73
C GLU A 235 7.09 7.06 -18.30
N VAL A 236 7.12 6.93 -19.64
CA VAL A 236 7.65 5.76 -20.36
C VAL A 236 8.65 6.23 -21.39
N ASN A 237 9.88 5.74 -21.34
CA ASN A 237 10.99 6.22 -22.17
C ASN A 237 11.16 7.76 -22.12
N GLY A 238 10.88 8.37 -20.96
CA GLY A 238 10.92 9.82 -20.76
C GLY A 238 9.72 10.60 -21.29
N GLU A 239 8.70 9.94 -21.86
CA GLU A 239 7.46 10.58 -22.31
C GLU A 239 6.33 10.42 -21.30
N LYS A 240 5.64 11.51 -20.98
CA LYS A 240 4.52 11.51 -20.03
C LYS A 240 3.29 10.80 -20.60
N ILE A 241 2.77 9.86 -19.84
CA ILE A 241 1.50 9.18 -20.10
C ILE A 241 0.45 9.64 -19.07
N ALA A 242 -0.60 10.32 -19.54
CA ALA A 242 -1.54 11.06 -18.71
C ALA A 242 -2.61 10.19 -17.99
N PHE A 243 -2.20 9.04 -17.47
CA PHE A 243 -3.08 8.09 -16.79
C PHE A 243 -2.77 8.15 -15.29
N LYS A 244 -3.76 8.49 -14.46
CA LYS A 244 -3.57 8.69 -13.01
C LYS A 244 -4.60 7.91 -12.21
N GLY A 245 -4.14 7.23 -11.17
CA GLY A 245 -4.98 6.39 -10.33
C GLY A 245 -5.66 7.16 -9.21
N GLN A 246 -6.84 6.70 -8.79
CA GLN A 246 -7.43 7.08 -7.51
C GLN A 246 -8.27 5.94 -6.93
N SER A 247 -8.47 5.95 -5.62
CA SER A 247 -9.49 5.12 -4.95
C SER A 247 -9.83 5.71 -3.58
N LEU A 248 -11.05 5.44 -3.12
CA LEU A 248 -11.51 5.71 -1.76
C LEU A 248 -12.10 4.42 -1.20
N ALA A 249 -11.67 3.99 -0.03
CA ALA A 249 -12.21 2.82 0.63
C ALA A 249 -12.74 3.14 2.02
N TYR A 250 -13.76 2.44 2.45
CA TYR A 250 -14.26 2.52 3.82
C TYR A 250 -14.89 1.20 4.25
N GLY A 251 -14.97 1.00 5.56
CA GLY A 251 -15.75 -0.09 6.11
C GLY A 251 -15.57 -0.29 7.61
N PRO A 252 -16.24 -1.30 8.18
CA PRO A 252 -16.23 -1.56 9.61
C PRO A 252 -14.87 -2.08 10.08
N ALA A 253 -14.51 -1.70 11.30
CA ALA A 253 -13.33 -2.18 12.00
C ALA A 253 -13.64 -2.50 13.46
N ILE A 254 -12.88 -3.45 14.00
CA ILE A 254 -12.88 -3.84 15.40
C ILE A 254 -11.42 -3.93 15.86
N HIS A 255 -11.13 -3.30 16.99
CA HIS A 255 -9.82 -3.35 17.62
C HIS A 255 -9.99 -3.81 19.07
N TYR A 256 -9.15 -4.76 19.49
CA TYR A 256 -9.07 -5.20 20.86
C TYR A 256 -7.63 -5.15 21.36
N GLN A 257 -7.42 -4.51 22.51
CA GLN A 257 -6.10 -4.37 23.12
C GLN A 257 -6.13 -4.80 24.59
N GLN A 258 -5.08 -5.51 24.98
CA GLN A 258 -4.74 -5.73 26.37
C GLN A 258 -3.23 -5.61 26.61
N LYS A 259 -2.78 -5.88 27.84
CA LYS A 259 -1.36 -5.76 28.16
C LYS A 259 -0.54 -6.73 27.29
N GLY A 260 0.41 -6.18 26.54
CA GLY A 260 1.38 -6.95 25.75
C GLY A 260 0.94 -7.29 24.32
N TRP A 261 -0.31 -7.05 23.94
CA TRP A 261 -0.75 -7.25 22.56
C TRP A 261 -2.05 -6.52 22.19
N SER A 262 -2.24 -6.30 20.89
CA SER A 262 -3.53 -5.88 20.33
C SER A 262 -3.81 -6.59 19.01
N ILE A 263 -5.10 -6.65 18.65
CA ILE A 263 -5.57 -7.17 17.38
C ILE A 263 -6.56 -6.20 16.76
N GLU A 264 -6.46 -5.98 15.47
CA GLU A 264 -7.39 -5.19 14.67
C GLU A 264 -7.85 -6.03 13.48
N ALA A 265 -9.15 -6.04 13.23
CA ALA A 265 -9.72 -6.64 12.04
C ALA A 265 -10.63 -5.61 11.35
N LYS A 266 -10.54 -5.53 10.02
CA LYS A 266 -11.39 -4.63 9.22
C LYS A 266 -11.70 -5.21 7.86
N TYR A 267 -12.83 -4.79 7.32
CA TYR A 267 -13.24 -5.06 5.95
C TYR A 267 -13.46 -3.73 5.26
N LEU A 268 -12.74 -3.44 4.18
CA LEU A 268 -12.83 -2.18 3.45
C LEU A 268 -13.30 -2.44 2.02
N LYS A 269 -14.30 -1.69 1.57
CA LYS A 269 -14.77 -1.71 0.19
C LYS A 269 -14.29 -0.46 -0.54
N GLU A 270 -13.75 -0.62 -1.74
CA GLU A 270 -13.35 0.50 -2.60
C GLU A 270 -14.54 1.13 -3.34
N THR A 271 -14.39 2.42 -3.62
CA THR A 271 -15.32 3.29 -4.32
C THR A 271 -14.53 4.41 -5.00
N ASN A 272 -15.18 5.14 -5.90
CA ASN A 272 -14.58 6.28 -6.62
C ASN A 272 -13.25 5.90 -7.32
N VAL A 273 -13.15 4.66 -7.81
CA VAL A 273 -11.92 4.16 -8.43
C VAL A 273 -11.78 4.71 -9.84
N GLU A 274 -10.57 5.15 -10.17
CA GLU A 274 -10.21 5.53 -11.54
C GLU A 274 -8.86 4.92 -11.87
N ASN A 275 -8.76 4.26 -13.02
CA ASN A 275 -7.52 3.75 -13.59
C ASN A 275 -6.81 2.66 -12.74
N ARG A 276 -7.56 1.87 -11.96
CA ARG A 276 -7.05 0.85 -11.05
C ARG A 276 -8.04 -0.31 -10.91
N PRO A 277 -7.64 -1.46 -10.35
CA PRO A 277 -8.59 -2.46 -9.86
C PRO A 277 -9.55 -1.83 -8.82
N GLU A 278 -10.84 -2.19 -8.90
CA GLU A 278 -11.83 -1.87 -7.85
C GLU A 278 -12.20 -3.15 -7.12
N GLY A 279 -11.99 -3.16 -5.80
CA GLY A 279 -12.13 -4.35 -5.00
C GLY A 279 -12.50 -4.11 -3.54
N ASP A 280 -12.30 -5.16 -2.76
CA ASP A 280 -12.45 -5.14 -1.32
C ASP A 280 -11.24 -5.81 -0.63
N SER A 281 -10.97 -5.37 0.60
CA SER A 281 -9.86 -5.87 1.40
C SER A 281 -10.32 -6.28 2.79
N THR A 282 -9.87 -7.47 3.21
CA THR A 282 -9.93 -7.91 4.60
C THR A 282 -8.55 -7.79 5.21
N TRP A 283 -8.44 -7.11 6.34
CA TRP A 283 -7.20 -6.95 7.08
C TRP A 283 -7.32 -7.58 8.46
N LEU A 284 -6.22 -8.18 8.89
CA LEU A 284 -5.97 -8.57 10.27
C LEU A 284 -4.60 -8.04 10.67
N LYS A 285 -4.50 -7.32 11.78
CA LYS A 285 -3.26 -6.78 12.31
C LYS A 285 -3.10 -7.25 13.75
N LEU A 286 -2.02 -7.94 14.04
CA LEU A 286 -1.60 -8.31 15.39
C LEU A 286 -0.41 -7.44 15.78
N VAL A 287 -0.44 -6.86 16.98
CA VAL A 287 0.71 -6.20 17.60
C VAL A 287 1.12 -7.03 18.81
N TRP A 288 2.40 -7.35 18.94
CA TRP A 288 2.97 -8.07 20.07
C TRP A 288 4.19 -7.32 20.62
N THR A 289 4.29 -7.24 21.94
CA THR A 289 5.43 -6.60 22.65
C THR A 289 6.34 -7.67 23.26
N PHE A 290 7.65 -7.55 23.09
CA PHE A 290 8.64 -8.44 23.73
C PHE A 290 9.09 -7.93 25.11
#